data_AF-A0A3C0HMH6-F1
#
_entry.id   AF-A0A3C0HMH6-F1
#
_cell.length_a   1.000
_cell.length_b   1.000
_cell.length_c   1.000
_cell.angle_alpha   90.00
_cell.angle_beta   90.00
_cell.angle_gamma   90.00
#
_symmetry.space_group_name_H-M   'P 1'
#
loop_
_entity.id
_entity.type
_entity.pdbx_description
1 polymer ?
#
loop_
_entity_poly.entity_id
_entity_poly.type
_entity_poly.pdbx_seq_one_letter_code
_entity_poly.pdbx_strand_id
1 'polypeptide(L)'
;PVIAEYLGAGIATEEFLERWRLPGGDRSRAWEERFGEVTYGPLMSQAWERALAATSLSADDIDKLIVTGTHGRAVARNAKRLGVRDEAMVDDLSGSVGNTGTAHPLLVLTSVLEQASPGKTIAVMTLADGVEVIVLRTTDAIAAATPAMSTADQIASGTTVSYGKFLSWRGMVSVEPPNRPLPNRPSASAAHRRDDWKFGFVGSRDRNSGMIHLPPARVSEKGGAVDDMEPVPMADTVGTVVSFTIDKLVYSPSPPVVFAVVDFDGGGRAPLELADCGPDEIEVGMRVLPTFRRLFTADEIHNYFWKVAPVRGVR
;
A
#
# COMPACT_ATOMS: atom_id res chain seq x y z
N PRO A 1 16.36 -16.83 3.32
CA PRO A 1 15.68 -18.15 3.23
C PRO A 1 14.21 -17.92 2.87
N VAL A 2 13.56 -18.86 2.19
CA VAL A 2 12.14 -18.71 1.80
C VAL A 2 11.24 -19.05 2.99
N ILE A 3 10.24 -18.22 3.30
CA ILE A 3 9.36 -18.39 4.47
C ILE A 3 8.16 -19.34 4.22
N ALA A 4 7.80 -19.55 2.95
CA ALA A 4 6.79 -20.51 2.54
C ALA A 4 7.12 -21.11 1.17
N GLU A 5 7.09 -22.44 1.06
CA GLU A 5 7.35 -23.18 -0.17
C GLU A 5 6.04 -23.46 -0.92
N TYR A 6 6.10 -23.45 -2.25
CA TYR A 6 4.99 -23.81 -3.10
C TYR A 6 4.86 -25.34 -3.21
N LEU A 7 3.68 -25.87 -2.92
CA LEU A 7 3.39 -27.31 -3.00
C LEU A 7 2.67 -27.70 -4.29
N GLY A 8 1.78 -26.83 -4.79
CA GLY A 8 0.98 -27.12 -5.98
C GLY A 8 -0.16 -26.13 -6.16
N ALA A 9 -0.89 -26.29 -7.26
CA ALA A 9 -1.99 -25.41 -7.63
C ALA A 9 -3.10 -26.17 -8.35
N GLY A 10 -4.27 -25.55 -8.40
CA GLY A 10 -5.41 -25.99 -9.19
C GLY A 10 -6.10 -24.79 -9.80
N ILE A 11 -6.46 -24.91 -11.08
CA ILE A 11 -7.06 -23.82 -11.86
C ILE A 11 -8.30 -24.35 -12.55
N ALA A 12 -9.36 -23.56 -12.58
CA ALA A 12 -10.56 -23.81 -13.38
C ALA A 12 -11.03 -22.50 -14.00
N THR A 13 -11.23 -22.51 -15.31
CA THR A 13 -11.62 -21.32 -16.10
C THR A 13 -12.83 -21.66 -16.95
N GLU A 14 -13.70 -20.68 -17.13
CA GLU A 14 -14.85 -20.72 -18.03
C GLU A 14 -15.02 -19.32 -18.64
N GLU A 15 -15.54 -19.25 -19.87
CA GLU A 15 -15.81 -17.97 -20.53
C GLU A 15 -17.13 -17.40 -20.02
N PHE A 16 -17.07 -16.35 -19.20
CA PHE A 16 -18.25 -15.61 -18.75
C PHE A 16 -17.88 -14.15 -18.44
N LEU A 17 -18.84 -13.24 -18.63
CA LEU A 17 -18.65 -11.81 -18.38
C LEU A 17 -19.41 -11.38 -17.12
N GLU A 18 -18.79 -11.56 -15.96
CA GLU A 18 -19.37 -11.10 -14.69
C GLU A 18 -19.01 -9.64 -14.40
N ARG A 19 -17.74 -9.26 -14.57
CA ARG A 19 -17.24 -7.93 -14.24
C ARG A 19 -16.33 -7.43 -15.34
N TRP A 20 -16.49 -6.17 -15.72
CA TRP A 20 -15.68 -5.57 -16.77
C TRP A 20 -15.45 -4.09 -16.56
N ARG A 21 -14.43 -3.55 -17.22
CA ARG A 21 -14.12 -2.13 -17.23
C ARG A 21 -13.45 -1.76 -18.54
N LEU A 22 -13.97 -0.74 -19.22
CA LEU A 22 -13.30 -0.19 -20.39
C LEU A 22 -11.98 0.49 -19.99
N PRO A 23 -10.95 0.46 -20.84
CA PRO A 23 -9.74 1.26 -20.62
C PRO A 23 -10.08 2.73 -20.33
N GLY A 24 -9.48 3.30 -19.30
CA GLY A 24 -9.76 4.68 -18.84
C GLY A 24 -11.03 4.84 -18.01
N GLY A 25 -11.82 3.79 -17.79
CA GLY A 25 -13.01 3.86 -16.94
C GLY A 25 -12.67 3.94 -15.44
N ASP A 26 -13.37 4.81 -14.72
CA ASP A 26 -13.18 5.02 -13.27
C ASP A 26 -13.78 3.90 -12.41
N ARG A 27 -14.71 3.11 -12.96
CA ARG A 27 -15.45 2.07 -12.23
C ARG A 27 -15.66 0.84 -13.08
N SER A 28 -15.57 -0.33 -12.44
CA SER A 28 -16.03 -1.58 -13.02
C SER A 28 -17.55 -1.61 -13.08
N ARG A 29 -18.07 -2.28 -14.10
CA ARG A 29 -19.45 -2.73 -14.19
C ARG A 29 -19.52 -4.19 -13.78
N ALA A 30 -20.67 -4.61 -13.28
CA ALA A 30 -20.97 -6.00 -13.01
C ALA A 30 -22.27 -6.38 -13.74
N TRP A 31 -22.40 -7.65 -14.08
CA TRP A 31 -23.65 -8.24 -14.57
C TRP A 31 -24.61 -8.44 -13.39
N GLU A 32 -25.63 -9.28 -13.52
CA GLU A 32 -26.44 -9.66 -12.37
C GLU A 32 -25.63 -10.48 -11.35
N GLU A 33 -25.80 -10.14 -10.08
CA GLU A 33 -25.08 -10.78 -8.97
C GLU A 33 -25.36 -12.29 -8.88
N ARG A 34 -26.55 -12.75 -9.31
CA ARG A 34 -26.92 -14.17 -9.23
C ARG A 34 -26.12 -15.03 -10.22
N PHE A 35 -25.78 -14.47 -11.38
CA PHE A 35 -25.05 -15.16 -12.42
C PHE A 35 -23.66 -15.54 -11.93
N GLY A 36 -22.86 -14.58 -11.46
CA GLY A 36 -21.52 -14.85 -10.91
C GLY A 36 -21.57 -15.81 -9.72
N GLU A 37 -22.52 -15.61 -8.79
CA GLU A 37 -22.72 -16.48 -7.63
C GLU A 37 -22.90 -17.97 -8.00
N VAL A 38 -23.63 -18.26 -9.10
CA VAL A 38 -23.88 -19.62 -9.58
C VAL A 38 -22.72 -20.15 -10.43
N THR A 39 -22.18 -19.34 -11.33
CA THR A 39 -21.11 -19.74 -12.27
C THR A 39 -19.79 -20.06 -11.55
N TYR A 40 -19.41 -19.28 -10.53
CA TYR A 40 -18.17 -19.53 -9.79
C TYR A 40 -18.18 -20.83 -8.97
N GLY A 41 -19.35 -21.31 -8.54
CA GLY A 41 -19.44 -22.47 -7.64
C GLY A 41 -18.76 -23.74 -8.19
N PRO A 42 -19.13 -24.23 -9.38
CA PRO A 42 -18.46 -25.36 -10.02
C PRO A 42 -16.96 -25.15 -10.25
N LEU A 43 -16.55 -23.93 -10.61
CA LEU A 43 -15.13 -23.60 -10.83
C LEU A 43 -14.33 -23.68 -9.54
N MET A 44 -14.89 -23.22 -8.42
CA MET A 44 -14.27 -23.34 -7.10
C MET A 44 -14.03 -24.80 -6.72
N SER A 45 -15.04 -25.66 -6.89
CA SER A 45 -14.91 -27.10 -6.63
C SER A 45 -13.85 -27.74 -7.51
N GLN A 46 -13.85 -27.46 -8.82
CA GLN A 46 -12.87 -28.02 -9.76
C GLN A 46 -11.44 -27.56 -9.46
N ALA A 47 -11.22 -26.27 -9.21
CA ALA A 47 -9.89 -25.74 -8.87
C ALA A 47 -9.39 -26.32 -7.54
N TRP A 48 -10.28 -26.45 -6.56
CA TRP A 48 -9.98 -27.05 -5.27
C TRP A 48 -9.56 -28.52 -5.37
N GLU A 49 -10.35 -29.34 -6.05
CA GLU A 49 -10.05 -30.76 -6.27
C GLU A 49 -8.72 -30.95 -7.02
N ARG A 50 -8.44 -30.11 -8.02
CA ARG A 50 -7.16 -30.13 -8.75
C ARG A 50 -5.98 -29.78 -7.85
N ALA A 51 -6.12 -28.79 -6.97
CA ALA A 51 -5.06 -28.38 -6.05
C ALA A 51 -4.76 -29.46 -5.00
N LEU A 52 -5.80 -30.08 -4.44
CA LEU A 52 -5.68 -31.19 -3.51
C LEU A 52 -5.03 -32.41 -4.18
N ALA A 53 -5.45 -32.76 -5.40
CA ALA A 53 -4.85 -33.84 -6.18
C ALA A 53 -3.36 -33.57 -6.50
N ALA A 54 -3.03 -32.34 -6.92
CA ALA A 54 -1.66 -31.95 -7.25
C ALA A 54 -0.70 -32.00 -6.03
N THR A 55 -1.25 -31.85 -4.82
CA THR A 55 -0.47 -31.82 -3.57
C THR A 55 -0.57 -33.14 -2.79
N SER A 56 -1.42 -34.08 -3.23
CA SER A 56 -1.76 -35.30 -2.49
C SER A 56 -2.27 -35.03 -1.07
N LEU A 57 -2.98 -33.91 -0.88
CA LEU A 57 -3.57 -33.49 0.38
C LEU A 57 -5.09 -33.66 0.37
N SER A 58 -5.69 -33.69 1.55
CA SER A 58 -7.12 -33.59 1.77
C SER A 58 -7.50 -32.21 2.33
N ALA A 59 -8.80 -31.91 2.37
CA ALA A 59 -9.28 -30.67 3.00
C ALA A 59 -8.91 -30.59 4.50
N ASP A 60 -8.74 -31.73 5.17
CA ASP A 60 -8.34 -31.78 6.59
C ASP A 60 -6.87 -31.41 6.82
N ASP A 61 -6.01 -31.55 5.80
CA ASP A 61 -4.59 -31.21 5.89
C ASP A 61 -4.33 -29.70 5.77
N ILE A 62 -5.37 -28.92 5.47
CA ILE A 62 -5.29 -27.46 5.30
C ILE A 62 -5.43 -26.78 6.66
N ASP A 63 -4.37 -26.14 7.14
CA ASP A 63 -4.38 -25.37 8.38
C ASP A 63 -5.12 -24.03 8.22
N LYS A 64 -4.98 -23.40 7.05
CA LYS A 64 -5.60 -22.12 6.71
C LYS A 64 -6.08 -22.07 5.26
N LEU A 65 -7.32 -21.64 5.06
CA LEU A 65 -7.91 -21.41 3.74
C LEU A 65 -8.31 -19.94 3.61
N ILE A 66 -7.68 -19.28 2.64
CA ILE A 66 -8.00 -17.92 2.21
C ILE A 66 -8.86 -18.04 0.95
N VAL A 67 -10.04 -17.44 0.94
CA VAL A 67 -10.89 -17.35 -0.24
C VAL A 67 -11.21 -15.89 -0.51
N THR A 68 -10.68 -15.37 -1.61
CA THR A 68 -10.86 -13.97 -2.02
C THR A 68 -11.45 -13.89 -3.42
N GLY A 69 -12.02 -12.74 -3.77
CA GLY A 69 -12.50 -12.52 -5.13
C GLY A 69 -13.24 -11.22 -5.31
N THR A 70 -13.46 -10.82 -6.56
CA THR A 70 -14.20 -9.59 -6.88
C THR A 70 -15.72 -9.74 -6.72
N HIS A 71 -16.22 -10.97 -6.60
CA HIS A 71 -17.64 -11.29 -6.41
C HIS A 71 -17.92 -11.82 -5.00
N GLY A 72 -18.15 -10.92 -4.04
CA GLY A 72 -18.26 -11.26 -2.61
C GLY A 72 -19.32 -12.32 -2.29
N ARG A 73 -20.49 -12.31 -2.96
CA ARG A 73 -21.51 -13.36 -2.73
C ARG A 73 -21.08 -14.75 -3.20
N ALA A 74 -20.25 -14.84 -4.24
CA ALA A 74 -19.76 -16.11 -4.77
C ALA A 74 -18.78 -16.73 -3.77
N VAL A 75 -17.87 -15.91 -3.24
CA VAL A 75 -16.96 -16.29 -2.14
C VAL A 75 -17.76 -16.79 -0.94
N ALA A 76 -18.65 -15.95 -0.39
CA ALA A 76 -19.38 -16.26 0.84
C ALA A 76 -20.24 -17.52 0.74
N ARG A 77 -20.91 -17.74 -0.40
CA ARG A 77 -21.80 -18.90 -0.58
C ARG A 77 -21.04 -20.22 -0.73
N ASN A 78 -19.95 -20.19 -1.49
CA ASN A 78 -19.33 -21.42 -1.98
C ASN A 78 -18.09 -21.83 -1.15
N ALA A 79 -17.45 -20.92 -0.41
CA ALA A 79 -16.28 -21.24 0.42
C ALA A 79 -16.55 -22.37 1.44
N LYS A 80 -17.71 -22.33 2.12
CA LYS A 80 -18.10 -23.36 3.10
C LYS A 80 -18.33 -24.76 2.50
N ARG A 81 -18.46 -24.87 1.18
CA ARG A 81 -18.68 -26.14 0.48
C ARG A 81 -17.38 -26.89 0.17
N LEU A 82 -16.22 -26.27 0.45
CA LEU A 82 -14.89 -26.84 0.16
C LEU A 82 -14.45 -27.91 1.18
N GLY A 83 -15.23 -28.12 2.24
CA GLY A 83 -14.99 -29.18 3.24
C GLY A 83 -13.86 -28.89 4.22
N VAL A 84 -13.35 -27.65 4.27
CA VAL A 84 -12.36 -27.21 5.25
C VAL A 84 -13.06 -26.81 6.55
N ARG A 85 -12.42 -27.08 7.70
CA ARG A 85 -12.93 -26.76 9.04
C ARG A 85 -13.16 -25.25 9.20
N ASP A 86 -14.18 -24.87 9.96
CA ASP A 86 -14.57 -23.47 10.15
C ASP A 86 -13.42 -22.62 10.74
N GLU A 87 -12.61 -23.16 11.66
CA GLU A 87 -11.45 -22.47 12.27
C GLU A 87 -10.24 -22.28 11.34
N ALA A 88 -10.21 -23.04 10.23
CA ALA A 88 -9.20 -22.89 9.19
C ALA A 88 -9.60 -21.81 8.17
N MET A 89 -10.87 -21.40 8.11
CA MET A 89 -11.31 -20.30 7.25
C MET A 89 -10.76 -18.97 7.76
N VAL A 90 -10.13 -18.22 6.86
CA VAL A 90 -9.52 -16.92 7.17
C VAL A 90 -10.50 -15.80 6.83
N ASP A 91 -10.56 -14.77 7.67
CA ASP A 91 -11.24 -13.51 7.35
C ASP A 91 -10.55 -12.84 6.13
N ASP A 92 -11.31 -12.57 5.07
CA ASP A 92 -10.77 -12.00 3.82
C ASP A 92 -10.43 -10.51 3.94
N LEU A 93 -10.67 -9.89 5.11
CA LEU A 93 -10.42 -8.48 5.41
C LEU A 93 -11.24 -7.52 4.53
N SER A 94 -12.21 -8.02 3.74
CA SER A 94 -13.04 -7.18 2.88
C SER A 94 -13.94 -6.22 3.67
N GLY A 95 -14.31 -6.60 4.90
CA GLY A 95 -15.09 -5.75 5.80
C GLY A 95 -14.32 -4.56 6.38
N SER A 96 -12.99 -4.67 6.52
CA SER A 96 -12.14 -3.63 7.12
C SER A 96 -11.35 -2.84 6.07
N VAL A 97 -10.82 -3.51 5.05
CA VAL A 97 -9.97 -2.92 4.01
C VAL A 97 -10.75 -2.68 2.71
N GLY A 98 -11.79 -3.46 2.45
CA GLY A 98 -12.40 -3.57 1.14
C GLY A 98 -11.60 -4.48 0.21
N ASN A 99 -12.02 -4.55 -1.06
CA ASN A 99 -11.36 -5.35 -2.07
C ASN A 99 -10.25 -4.55 -2.78
N THR A 100 -8.99 -4.99 -2.63
CA THR A 100 -7.80 -4.32 -3.21
C THR A 100 -7.42 -4.87 -4.59
N GLY A 101 -8.33 -5.58 -5.26
CA GLY A 101 -8.12 -6.16 -6.58
C GLY A 101 -7.08 -7.28 -6.55
N THR A 102 -6.12 -7.25 -7.47
CA THR A 102 -5.08 -8.29 -7.60
C THR A 102 -4.18 -8.43 -6.37
N ALA A 103 -4.05 -7.38 -5.56
CA ALA A 103 -3.26 -7.42 -4.33
C ALA A 103 -4.01 -8.10 -3.17
N HIS A 104 -5.32 -8.29 -3.27
CA HIS A 104 -6.16 -8.75 -2.17
C HIS A 104 -5.79 -10.15 -1.64
N PRO A 105 -5.63 -11.20 -2.47
CA PRO A 105 -5.19 -12.52 -1.98
C PRO A 105 -3.83 -12.45 -1.26
N LEU A 106 -2.90 -11.61 -1.73
CA LEU A 106 -1.58 -11.47 -1.12
C LEU A 106 -1.60 -10.65 0.18
N LEU A 107 -2.50 -9.67 0.29
CA LEU A 107 -2.73 -8.95 1.54
C LEU A 107 -3.21 -9.91 2.64
N VAL A 108 -4.20 -10.75 2.33
CA VAL A 108 -4.72 -11.73 3.28
C VAL A 108 -3.69 -12.83 3.55
N LEU A 109 -2.92 -13.26 2.56
CA LEU A 109 -1.81 -14.21 2.78
C LEU A 109 -0.77 -13.64 3.73
N THR A 110 -0.43 -12.36 3.59
CA THR A 110 0.53 -11.67 4.47
C THR A 110 0.03 -11.68 5.92
N SER A 111 -1.24 -11.33 6.17
CA SER A 111 -1.80 -11.34 7.53
C SER A 111 -1.81 -12.72 8.18
N VAL A 112 -1.93 -13.79 7.39
CA VAL A 112 -1.81 -15.18 7.85
C VAL A 112 -0.37 -15.56 8.14
N LEU A 113 0.56 -15.22 7.23
CA LEU A 113 1.98 -15.54 7.39
C LEU A 113 2.60 -14.85 8.62
N GLU A 114 2.19 -13.62 8.91
CA GLU A 114 2.60 -12.88 10.13
C GLU A 114 2.28 -13.63 11.44
N GLN A 115 1.31 -14.54 11.42
CA GLN A 115 0.84 -15.29 12.59
C GLN A 115 1.15 -16.79 12.51
N ALA A 116 1.77 -17.25 11.41
CA ALA A 116 1.96 -18.67 11.14
C ALA A 116 3.19 -19.23 11.88
N SER A 117 3.09 -20.49 12.29
CA SER A 117 4.23 -21.31 12.73
C SER A 117 4.82 -22.11 11.56
N PRO A 118 6.05 -22.65 11.67
CA PRO A 118 6.61 -23.57 10.67
C PRO A 118 5.70 -24.79 10.40
N GLY A 119 5.74 -25.30 9.17
CA GLY A 119 5.04 -26.53 8.75
C GLY A 119 3.54 -26.38 8.49
N LYS A 120 3.00 -25.15 8.49
CA LYS A 120 1.58 -24.87 8.26
C LYS A 120 1.24 -24.88 6.79
N THR A 121 0.19 -25.62 6.42
CA THR A 121 -0.31 -25.70 5.05
C THR A 121 -1.40 -24.66 4.83
N ILE A 122 -1.13 -23.71 3.92
CA ILE A 122 -2.01 -22.58 3.62
C ILE A 122 -2.48 -22.70 2.17
N ALA A 123 -3.78 -22.70 1.95
CA ALA A 123 -4.35 -22.62 0.62
C ALA A 123 -4.91 -21.21 0.35
N VAL A 124 -4.60 -20.64 -0.81
CA VAL A 124 -5.10 -19.34 -1.25
C VAL A 124 -5.90 -19.54 -2.52
N MET A 125 -7.21 -19.30 -2.44
CA MET A 125 -8.16 -19.35 -3.54
C MET A 125 -8.55 -17.94 -3.96
N THR A 126 -8.46 -17.66 -5.26
CA THR A 126 -8.82 -16.36 -5.85
C THR A 126 -9.84 -16.55 -6.96
N LEU A 127 -10.95 -15.81 -6.88
CA LEU A 127 -11.99 -15.73 -7.91
C LEU A 127 -11.83 -14.42 -8.71
N ALA A 128 -11.41 -14.54 -9.97
CA ALA A 128 -11.33 -13.43 -10.92
C ALA A 128 -11.26 -14.01 -12.35
N ASP A 129 -12.37 -13.96 -13.10
CA ASP A 129 -12.49 -14.52 -14.46
C ASP A 129 -12.08 -16.00 -14.56
N GLY A 130 -12.44 -16.75 -13.51
CA GLY A 130 -11.98 -18.10 -13.24
C GLY A 130 -11.66 -18.27 -11.76
N VAL A 131 -11.13 -19.44 -11.41
CA VAL A 131 -10.66 -19.74 -10.06
C VAL A 131 -9.27 -20.34 -10.11
N GLU A 132 -8.39 -19.78 -9.31
CA GLU A 132 -7.06 -20.31 -9.05
C GLU A 132 -6.90 -20.60 -7.55
N VAL A 133 -6.28 -21.73 -7.25
CA VAL A 133 -5.89 -22.14 -5.90
C VAL A 133 -4.40 -22.41 -5.92
N ILE A 134 -3.66 -21.78 -5.02
CA ILE A 134 -2.26 -22.14 -4.73
C ILE A 134 -2.17 -22.71 -3.31
N VAL A 135 -1.32 -23.72 -3.13
CA VAL A 135 -1.07 -24.36 -1.83
C VAL A 135 0.38 -24.13 -1.45
N LEU A 136 0.59 -23.60 -0.25
CA LEU A 136 1.88 -23.23 0.31
C LEU A 136 2.11 -23.98 1.62
N ARG A 137 3.37 -24.22 1.98
CA ARG A 137 3.76 -24.70 3.31
C ARG A 137 4.78 -23.76 3.94
N THR A 138 4.53 -23.30 5.16
CA THR A 138 5.50 -22.46 5.86
C THR A 138 6.75 -23.25 6.24
N THR A 139 7.91 -22.61 6.16
CA THR A 139 9.20 -23.22 6.51
C THR A 139 9.65 -22.75 7.90
N ASP A 140 10.74 -23.32 8.43
CA ASP A 140 11.35 -22.85 9.69
C ASP A 140 11.76 -21.37 9.65
N ALA A 141 12.01 -20.82 8.46
CA ALA A 141 12.41 -19.42 8.30
C ALA A 141 11.30 -18.43 8.69
N ILE A 142 10.02 -18.86 8.72
CA ILE A 142 8.90 -18.02 9.16
C ILE A 142 9.07 -17.56 10.61
N ALA A 143 9.73 -18.36 11.47
CA ALA A 143 9.93 -18.04 12.88
C ALA A 143 10.86 -16.83 13.11
N ALA A 144 11.68 -16.49 12.12
CA ALA A 144 12.56 -15.31 12.14
C ALA A 144 12.02 -14.15 11.29
N ALA A 145 10.86 -14.31 10.66
CA ALA A 145 10.25 -13.24 9.87
C ALA A 145 9.61 -12.22 10.81
N THR A 146 10.05 -10.96 10.73
CA THR A 146 9.47 -9.87 11.50
C THR A 146 9.05 -8.76 10.53
N PRO A 147 7.74 -8.46 10.40
CA PRO A 147 7.29 -7.34 9.60
C PRO A 147 7.71 -6.03 10.28
N ALA A 148 8.03 -5.00 9.49
CA ALA A 148 8.26 -3.66 10.03
C ALA A 148 6.98 -3.05 10.64
N MET A 149 5.81 -3.44 10.12
CA MET A 149 4.49 -3.15 10.68
C MET A 149 3.53 -4.25 10.23
N SER A 150 2.81 -4.86 11.17
CA SER A 150 1.87 -5.92 10.84
C SER A 150 0.70 -5.40 10.00
N THR A 151 0.04 -6.29 9.26
CA THR A 151 -1.18 -5.94 8.52
C THR A 151 -2.26 -5.43 9.46
N ALA A 152 -2.37 -5.98 10.67
CA ALA A 152 -3.31 -5.53 11.69
C ALA A 152 -3.02 -4.11 12.17
N ASP A 153 -1.76 -3.78 12.44
CA ASP A 153 -1.34 -2.44 12.84
C ASP A 153 -1.56 -1.42 11.72
N GLN A 154 -1.31 -1.79 10.47
CA GLN A 154 -1.60 -0.95 9.31
C GLN A 154 -3.10 -0.62 9.22
N ILE A 155 -3.98 -1.61 9.40
CA ILE A 155 -5.43 -1.41 9.42
C ILE A 155 -5.84 -0.50 10.59
N ALA A 156 -5.31 -0.76 11.79
CA ALA A 156 -5.59 0.03 12.99
C ALA A 156 -5.09 1.48 12.86
N SER A 157 -4.03 1.73 12.09
CA SER A 157 -3.50 3.06 11.80
C SER A 157 -4.35 3.87 10.82
N GLY A 158 -5.38 3.26 10.21
CA GLY A 158 -6.31 3.91 9.30
C GLY A 158 -7.10 5.05 9.97
N THR A 159 -7.68 5.92 9.14
CA THR A 159 -8.51 7.03 9.62
C THR A 159 -9.86 7.04 8.93
N THR A 160 -10.90 7.44 9.66
CA THR A 160 -12.24 7.60 9.09
C THR A 160 -12.31 8.89 8.29
N VAL A 161 -12.83 8.78 7.07
CA VAL A 161 -13.14 9.95 6.22
C VAL A 161 -14.64 10.18 6.16
N SER A 162 -15.06 11.43 6.13
CA SER A 162 -16.47 11.75 5.91
C SER A 162 -16.90 11.29 4.51
N TYR A 163 -18.18 10.95 4.36
CA TYR A 163 -18.71 10.48 3.08
C TYR A 163 -18.52 11.51 1.95
N GLY A 164 -18.66 12.81 2.24
CA GLY A 164 -18.38 13.86 1.27
C GLY A 164 -16.92 13.89 0.81
N LYS A 165 -15.97 13.71 1.75
CA LYS A 165 -14.54 13.62 1.42
C LYS A 165 -14.24 12.38 0.57
N PHE A 166 -14.84 11.24 0.93
CA PHE A 166 -14.77 10.03 0.12
C PHE A 166 -15.28 10.25 -1.31
N LEU A 167 -16.46 10.83 -1.48
CA LEU A 167 -17.04 11.09 -2.81
C LEU A 167 -16.15 12.03 -3.65
N SER A 168 -15.64 13.11 -3.04
CA SER A 168 -14.72 14.03 -3.70
C SER A 168 -13.42 13.34 -4.12
N TRP A 169 -12.77 12.59 -3.22
CA TRP A 169 -11.53 11.87 -3.51
C TRP A 169 -11.71 10.77 -4.56
N ARG A 170 -12.90 10.18 -4.64
CA ARG A 170 -13.28 9.21 -5.67
C ARG A 170 -13.75 9.85 -6.98
N GLY A 171 -13.67 11.17 -7.11
CA GLY A 171 -14.10 11.91 -8.31
C GLY A 171 -15.60 11.80 -8.59
N MET A 172 -16.41 11.45 -7.59
CA MET A 172 -17.87 11.31 -7.72
C MET A 172 -18.61 12.63 -7.55
N VAL A 173 -17.96 13.61 -6.91
CA VAL A 173 -18.47 14.96 -6.71
C VAL A 173 -17.37 15.94 -7.06
N SER A 174 -17.68 16.87 -7.97
CA SER A 174 -16.82 17.99 -8.29
C SER A 174 -16.86 19.00 -7.14
N VAL A 175 -15.68 19.37 -6.64
CA VAL A 175 -15.51 20.39 -5.60
C VAL A 175 -14.95 21.64 -6.26
N GLU A 176 -15.50 22.80 -5.90
CA GLU A 176 -14.98 24.08 -6.36
C GLU A 176 -13.51 24.22 -5.92
N PRO A 177 -12.58 24.51 -6.85
CA PRO A 177 -11.18 24.69 -6.51
C PRO A 177 -10.98 25.91 -5.58
N PRO A 178 -9.87 25.95 -4.82
CA PRO A 178 -9.53 27.13 -4.04
C PRO A 178 -9.27 28.34 -4.96
N ASN A 179 -9.49 29.55 -4.41
CA ASN A 179 -9.21 30.83 -5.09
C ASN A 179 -7.71 31.13 -5.20
N ARG A 180 -6.96 30.24 -5.86
CA ARG A 180 -5.53 30.35 -6.13
C ARG A 180 -5.24 29.75 -7.51
N PRO A 181 -4.28 30.30 -8.28
CA PRO A 181 -3.87 29.66 -9.52
C PRO A 181 -3.50 28.20 -9.31
N LEU A 182 -3.86 27.35 -10.27
CA LEU A 182 -3.46 25.96 -10.28
C LEU A 182 -1.92 25.84 -10.28
N PRO A 183 -1.37 24.72 -9.76
CA PRO A 183 0.06 24.48 -9.84
C PRO A 183 0.58 24.54 -11.28
N ASN A 184 1.75 25.13 -11.47
CA ASN A 184 2.43 25.10 -12.77
C ASN A 184 2.86 23.66 -13.10
N ARG A 185 2.94 23.36 -14.41
CA ARG A 185 3.54 22.11 -14.88
C ARG A 185 4.93 21.87 -14.28
N PRO A 186 5.22 20.65 -13.79
CA PRO A 186 6.54 20.34 -13.26
C PRO A 186 7.59 20.33 -14.38
N SER A 187 8.82 20.77 -14.08
CA SER A 187 9.93 20.76 -15.05
C SER A 187 10.51 19.35 -15.20
N ALA A 188 10.31 18.74 -16.38
CA ALA A 188 10.87 17.43 -16.70
C ALA A 188 12.42 17.44 -16.70
N SER A 189 13.03 18.51 -17.21
CA SER A 189 14.50 18.60 -17.26
C SER A 189 15.13 18.79 -15.88
N ALA A 190 14.47 19.54 -14.98
CA ALA A 190 14.91 19.62 -13.59
C ALA A 190 14.74 18.29 -12.84
N ALA A 191 13.65 17.57 -13.11
CA ALA A 191 13.41 16.24 -12.56
C ALA A 191 14.47 15.23 -12.99
N HIS A 192 14.88 15.24 -14.26
CA HIS A 192 15.95 14.37 -14.75
C HIS A 192 17.32 14.71 -14.17
N ARG A 193 17.67 16.00 -14.04
CA ARG A 193 18.97 16.42 -13.46
C ARG A 193 19.08 16.19 -11.95
N ARG A 194 17.97 15.95 -11.27
CA ARG A 194 17.88 15.80 -9.81
C ARG A 194 16.95 14.64 -9.47
N ASP A 195 17.08 13.54 -10.20
CA ASP A 195 16.28 12.33 -10.01
C ASP A 195 16.54 11.70 -8.64
N ASP A 196 17.80 11.63 -8.20
CA ASP A 196 18.18 11.16 -6.86
C ASP A 196 17.49 11.96 -5.74
N TRP A 197 17.43 13.29 -5.87
CA TRP A 197 16.69 14.14 -4.93
C TRP A 197 15.18 13.94 -5.03
N LYS A 198 14.66 13.97 -6.26
CA LYS A 198 13.22 13.96 -6.53
C LYS A 198 12.57 12.64 -6.16
N PHE A 199 13.18 11.53 -6.55
CA PHE A 199 12.64 10.17 -6.46
C PHE A 199 13.29 9.36 -5.34
N GLY A 200 14.56 9.61 -5.00
CA GLY A 200 15.29 8.90 -3.95
C GLY A 200 15.38 9.62 -2.60
N PHE A 201 14.97 10.90 -2.53
CA PHE A 201 15.19 11.78 -1.36
C PHE A 201 16.67 11.83 -0.92
N VAL A 202 17.58 11.83 -1.90
CA VAL A 202 19.02 11.83 -1.64
C VAL A 202 19.50 13.26 -1.42
N GLY A 203 19.96 13.53 -0.21
CA GLY A 203 20.65 14.75 0.16
C GLY A 203 22.15 14.68 -0.14
N SER A 204 22.87 15.70 0.30
CA SER A 204 24.34 15.75 0.20
C SER A 204 24.95 16.01 1.57
N ARG A 205 25.90 15.18 1.99
CA ARG A 205 26.70 15.40 3.20
C ARG A 205 28.09 15.89 2.83
N ASP A 206 28.51 16.97 3.47
CA ASP A 206 29.88 17.47 3.35
C ASP A 206 30.86 16.49 3.99
N ARG A 207 31.88 16.06 3.25
CA ARG A 207 32.87 15.08 3.75
C ARG A 207 33.71 15.63 4.89
N ASN A 208 33.91 16.95 4.94
CA ASN A 208 34.74 17.59 5.95
C ASN A 208 33.95 17.90 7.22
N SER A 209 32.85 18.65 7.10
CA SER A 209 32.07 19.07 8.28
C SER A 209 30.99 18.08 8.72
N GLY A 210 30.65 17.09 7.90
CA GLY A 210 29.53 16.17 8.13
C GLY A 210 28.15 16.80 7.98
N MET A 211 28.05 18.08 7.59
CA MET A 211 26.76 18.77 7.45
C MET A 211 25.95 18.21 6.29
N ILE A 212 24.70 17.84 6.56
CA ILE A 212 23.74 17.32 5.57
C ILE A 212 22.87 18.47 5.05
N HIS A 213 22.70 18.53 3.73
CA HIS A 213 21.89 19.53 3.02
C HIS A 213 20.69 18.88 2.33
N LEU A 214 19.51 19.45 2.58
CA LEU A 214 18.22 19.08 1.99
C LEU A 214 17.50 20.37 1.57
N PRO A 215 17.46 20.74 0.28
CA PRO A 215 17.90 19.98 -0.90
C PRO A 215 19.43 19.82 -0.99
N PRO A 216 19.94 18.87 -1.81
CA PRO A 216 21.37 18.65 -1.97
C PRO A 216 22.06 19.88 -2.55
N ALA A 217 23.18 20.24 -1.92
CA ALA A 217 24.04 21.36 -2.26
C ALA A 217 25.40 20.87 -2.75
N ARG A 218 26.03 21.64 -3.63
CA ARG A 218 27.40 21.38 -4.12
C ARG A 218 28.46 22.02 -3.25
N VAL A 219 28.08 22.94 -2.38
CA VAL A 219 28.98 23.68 -1.50
C VAL A 219 28.33 23.73 -0.13
N SER A 220 29.07 23.29 0.88
CA SER A 220 28.64 23.37 2.27
C SER A 220 29.00 24.73 2.86
N GLU A 221 28.05 25.38 3.54
CA GLU A 221 28.32 26.65 4.23
C GLU A 221 29.37 26.51 5.36
N LYS A 222 29.54 25.31 5.92
CA LYS A 222 30.56 25.03 6.95
C LYS A 222 31.90 24.60 6.36
N GLY A 223 31.89 23.77 5.31
CA GLY A 223 33.10 23.21 4.72
C GLY A 223 33.74 24.09 3.66
N GLY A 224 32.95 24.85 2.90
CA GLY A 224 33.40 25.74 1.83
C GLY A 224 33.94 25.07 0.56
N ALA A 225 34.30 23.77 0.63
CA ALA A 225 34.75 23.00 -0.52
C ALA A 225 33.62 22.81 -1.54
N VAL A 226 33.97 22.89 -2.83
CA VAL A 226 33.04 22.69 -3.94
C VAL A 226 33.08 21.24 -4.39
N ASP A 227 31.91 20.63 -4.56
CA ASP A 227 31.71 19.25 -5.00
C ASP A 227 32.33 18.17 -4.09
N ASP A 228 32.78 18.53 -2.90
CA ASP A 228 33.28 17.59 -1.89
C ASP A 228 32.15 17.08 -1.00
N MET A 229 31.17 16.44 -1.64
CA MET A 229 29.94 15.98 -1.01
C MET A 229 29.73 14.49 -1.26
N GLU A 230 29.18 13.79 -0.28
CA GLU A 230 28.69 12.43 -0.44
C GLU A 230 27.16 12.39 -0.51
N PRO A 231 26.57 11.60 -1.43
CA PRO A 231 25.13 11.41 -1.47
C PRO A 231 24.67 10.67 -0.21
N VAL A 232 23.56 11.12 0.38
CA VAL A 232 22.97 10.47 1.57
C VAL A 232 21.49 10.18 1.32
N PRO A 233 21.10 8.89 1.21
CA PRO A 233 19.70 8.51 1.16
C PRO A 233 19.00 8.85 2.47
N MET A 234 17.91 9.64 2.41
CA MET A 234 17.17 10.05 3.61
C MET A 234 15.77 9.43 3.68
N ALA A 235 15.35 8.64 2.69
CA ALA A 235 13.99 8.10 2.55
C ALA A 235 13.48 7.36 3.81
N ASP A 236 14.35 6.64 4.51
CA ASP A 236 14.01 5.87 5.71
C ASP A 236 14.44 6.54 7.03
N THR A 237 14.97 7.77 6.95
CA THR A 237 15.49 8.51 8.10
C THR A 237 14.34 9.18 8.84
N VAL A 238 14.17 8.86 10.12
CA VAL A 238 13.16 9.49 10.96
C VAL A 238 13.58 10.93 11.24
N GLY A 239 12.62 11.84 11.30
CA GLY A 239 12.82 13.23 11.69
C GLY A 239 11.88 13.69 12.79
N THR A 240 12.13 14.92 13.26
CA THR A 240 11.34 15.63 14.27
C THR A 240 10.78 16.91 13.68
N VAL A 241 9.49 17.15 13.86
CA VAL A 241 8.86 18.43 13.52
C VAL A 241 9.36 19.51 14.48
N VAL A 242 10.02 20.54 13.95
CA VAL A 242 10.53 21.68 14.76
C VAL A 242 9.63 22.91 14.69
N SER A 243 8.86 23.04 13.62
CA SER A 243 7.84 24.07 13.45
C SER A 243 6.86 23.64 12.35
N PHE A 244 5.63 24.14 12.38
CA PHE A 244 4.64 23.87 11.35
C PHE A 244 3.71 25.06 11.10
N THR A 245 2.98 25.01 9.98
CA THR A 245 1.95 25.99 9.62
C THR A 245 0.81 25.27 8.90
N ILE A 246 -0.43 25.68 9.18
CA ILE A 246 -1.64 25.15 8.56
C ILE A 246 -2.14 26.15 7.52
N ASP A 247 -2.04 25.79 6.24
CA ASP A 247 -2.47 26.61 5.11
C ASP A 247 -3.83 26.12 4.57
N LYS A 248 -4.85 26.99 4.66
CA LYS A 248 -6.21 26.73 4.17
C LYS A 248 -6.45 27.20 2.74
N LEU A 249 -5.48 27.89 2.12
CA LEU A 249 -5.61 28.58 0.83
C LEU A 249 -4.83 27.88 -0.30
N VAL A 250 -3.75 27.18 0.01
CA VAL A 250 -3.00 26.42 -1.00
C VAL A 250 -3.85 25.29 -1.59
N TYR A 251 -3.67 25.03 -2.88
CA TYR A 251 -4.32 23.91 -3.54
C TYR A 251 -3.87 22.58 -2.96
N SER A 252 -4.83 21.75 -2.55
CA SER A 252 -4.62 20.37 -2.16
C SER A 252 -5.90 19.56 -2.35
N PRO A 253 -5.81 18.29 -2.78
CA PRO A 253 -6.94 17.37 -2.75
C PRO A 253 -7.47 17.08 -1.32
N SER A 254 -6.69 17.40 -0.28
CA SER A 254 -7.07 17.26 1.12
C SER A 254 -6.68 18.51 1.90
N PRO A 255 -7.44 19.61 1.78
CA PRO A 255 -7.20 20.80 2.58
C PRO A 255 -7.61 20.57 4.06
N PRO A 256 -7.00 21.29 5.01
CA PRO A 256 -5.86 22.20 4.84
C PRO A 256 -4.54 21.44 4.61
N VAL A 257 -3.55 22.12 4.03
CA VAL A 257 -2.17 21.60 3.96
C VAL A 257 -1.43 21.97 5.22
N VAL A 258 -0.72 21.00 5.80
CA VAL A 258 0.20 21.23 6.90
C VAL A 258 1.61 21.24 6.32
N PHE A 259 2.30 22.36 6.44
CA PHE A 259 3.73 22.48 6.13
C PHE A 259 4.52 22.36 7.43
N ALA A 260 5.51 21.48 7.46
CA ALA A 260 6.38 21.27 8.60
C ALA A 260 7.84 21.52 8.22
N VAL A 261 8.61 22.11 9.12
CA VAL A 261 10.06 22.07 9.08
C VAL A 261 10.49 20.87 9.91
N VAL A 262 11.27 19.97 9.31
CA VAL A 262 11.68 18.70 9.91
C VAL A 262 13.19 18.65 10.04
N ASP A 263 13.68 18.32 11.24
CA ASP A 263 15.07 17.95 11.51
C ASP A 263 15.21 16.43 11.49
N PHE A 264 16.05 15.92 10.60
CA PHE A 264 16.27 14.49 10.46
C PHE A 264 17.36 13.98 11.42
N ASP A 265 17.19 12.74 11.90
CA ASP A 265 18.20 12.08 12.72
C ASP A 265 19.51 11.95 11.94
N GLY A 266 20.63 12.27 12.59
CA GLY A 266 21.93 12.35 11.93
C GLY A 266 22.17 13.63 11.12
N GLY A 267 21.17 14.51 11.00
CA GLY A 267 21.27 15.85 10.46
C GLY A 267 20.49 16.08 9.17
N GLY A 268 20.42 17.34 8.76
CA GLY A 268 19.63 17.80 7.62
C GLY A 268 18.27 18.34 8.06
N ARG A 269 17.86 19.45 7.46
CA ARG A 269 16.58 20.12 7.73
C ARG A 269 15.86 20.35 6.41
N ALA A 270 14.58 19.99 6.33
CA ALA A 270 13.78 20.24 5.14
C ALA A 270 12.37 20.76 5.50
N PRO A 271 11.86 21.76 4.77
CA PRO A 271 10.43 22.07 4.77
C PRO A 271 9.69 21.06 3.88
N LEU A 272 8.71 20.36 4.44
CA LEU A 272 7.94 19.32 3.77
C LEU A 272 6.45 19.44 4.12
N GLU A 273 5.60 19.00 3.20
CA GLU A 273 4.18 18.81 3.52
C GLU A 273 3.99 17.56 4.38
N LEU A 274 3.04 17.61 5.30
CA LEU A 274 2.62 16.46 6.09
C LEU A 274 1.57 15.64 5.32
N ALA A 275 1.61 14.32 5.50
CA ALA A 275 0.61 13.36 5.07
C ALA A 275 0.10 12.59 6.28
N ASP A 276 -1.08 11.97 6.14
CA ASP A 276 -1.62 11.03 7.11
C ASP A 276 -1.70 11.59 8.55
N CYS A 277 -1.97 12.89 8.67
CA CYS A 277 -2.07 13.62 9.93
C CYS A 277 -3.02 14.81 9.79
N GLY A 278 -3.94 14.95 10.73
CA GLY A 278 -4.86 16.09 10.80
C GLY A 278 -4.19 17.37 11.32
N PRO A 279 -4.76 18.56 11.03
CA PRO A 279 -4.27 19.83 11.59
C PRO A 279 -4.34 19.89 13.13
N ASP A 280 -5.23 19.11 13.74
CA ASP A 280 -5.40 19.04 15.20
C ASP A 280 -4.51 17.96 15.86
N GLU A 281 -3.83 17.13 15.05
CA GLU A 281 -2.95 16.05 15.52
C GLU A 281 -1.47 16.48 15.55
N ILE A 282 -1.07 17.42 14.69
CA ILE A 282 0.33 17.84 14.52
C ILE A 282 0.84 18.67 15.71
N GLU A 283 2.04 18.36 16.18
CA GLU A 283 2.73 19.09 17.26
C GLU A 283 4.24 19.21 17.01
N VAL A 284 4.86 20.21 17.63
CA VAL A 284 6.32 20.32 17.69
C VAL A 284 6.87 19.18 18.54
N GLY A 285 7.91 18.51 18.06
CA GLY A 285 8.45 17.30 18.68
C GLY A 285 7.91 16.00 18.07
N MET A 286 6.86 16.06 17.25
CA MET A 286 6.31 14.88 16.58
C MET A 286 7.36 14.19 15.72
N ARG A 287 7.45 12.86 15.85
CA ARG A 287 8.32 12.01 15.04
C ARG A 287 7.65 11.66 13.72
N VAL A 288 8.37 11.86 12.64
CA VAL A 288 7.86 11.68 11.27
C VAL A 288 8.82 10.91 10.39
N LEU A 289 8.29 10.22 9.37
CA LEU A 289 9.05 9.50 8.36
C LEU A 289 8.71 10.04 6.96
N PRO A 290 9.69 10.15 6.06
CA PRO A 290 9.44 10.50 4.67
C PRO A 290 8.50 9.50 4.00
N THR A 291 7.61 10.01 3.16
CA THR A 291 6.69 9.21 2.37
C THR A 291 6.54 9.78 0.98
N PHE A 292 6.67 8.93 -0.03
CA PHE A 292 6.61 9.37 -1.43
C PHE A 292 5.16 9.52 -1.89
N ARG A 293 4.80 10.70 -2.41
CA ARG A 293 3.41 11.05 -2.73
C ARG A 293 3.31 11.76 -4.07
N ARG A 294 2.18 11.56 -4.76
CA ARG A 294 1.77 12.45 -5.86
C ARG A 294 1.27 13.75 -5.24
N LEU A 295 1.98 14.86 -5.46
CA LEU A 295 1.57 16.17 -4.96
C LEU A 295 0.39 16.72 -5.76
N PHE A 296 0.50 16.71 -7.09
CA PHE A 296 -0.54 17.20 -8.00
C PHE A 296 -0.31 16.68 -9.43
N THR A 297 -1.26 16.92 -10.31
CA THR A 297 -1.14 16.74 -11.76
C THR A 297 -1.38 18.08 -12.44
N ALA A 298 -0.50 18.49 -13.36
CA ALA A 298 -0.64 19.71 -14.15
C ALA A 298 -0.14 19.45 -15.58
N ASP A 299 -0.88 19.91 -16.58
CA ASP A 299 -0.67 19.59 -18.01
C ASP A 299 -0.47 18.08 -18.24
N GLU A 300 -1.30 17.25 -17.59
CA GLU A 300 -1.23 15.77 -17.65
C GLU A 300 0.07 15.15 -17.08
N ILE A 301 0.96 15.96 -16.50
CA ILE A 301 2.19 15.49 -15.87
C ILE A 301 1.96 15.35 -14.36
N HIS A 302 2.14 14.14 -13.85
CA HIS A 302 2.11 13.87 -12.42
C HIS A 302 3.39 14.38 -11.74
N ASN A 303 3.25 15.28 -10.77
CA ASN A 303 4.35 15.71 -9.94
C ASN A 303 4.40 14.88 -8.65
N TYR A 304 5.41 14.03 -8.54
CA TYR A 304 5.70 13.29 -7.32
C TYR A 304 6.85 13.91 -6.56
N PHE A 305 6.75 13.90 -5.24
CA PHE A 305 7.83 14.27 -4.33
C PHE A 305 7.56 13.71 -2.93
N TRP A 306 8.52 13.89 -2.03
CA TRP A 306 8.45 13.43 -0.65
C TRP A 306 7.61 14.38 0.21
N LYS A 307 6.74 13.78 1.03
CA LYS A 307 6.09 14.37 2.20
C LYS A 307 6.68 13.70 3.45
N VAL A 308 6.20 14.08 4.62
CA VAL A 308 6.44 13.34 5.86
C VAL A 308 5.12 12.88 6.47
N ALA A 309 5.09 11.73 7.14
CA ALA A 309 3.94 11.24 7.87
C ALA A 309 4.33 10.89 9.31
N PRO A 310 3.43 11.01 10.31
CA PRO A 310 3.71 10.60 11.67
C PRO A 310 4.17 9.14 11.74
N VAL A 311 5.14 8.85 12.60
CA VAL A 311 5.49 7.47 12.92
C VAL A 311 4.36 6.87 13.75
N ARG A 312 3.55 6.00 13.13
CA ARG A 312 2.48 5.23 13.79
C ARG A 312 3.01 3.82 14.01
N GLY A 313 3.20 3.37 15.25
CA GLY A 313 3.76 2.05 15.58
C GLY A 313 5.24 2.06 16.00
N VAL A 314 5.66 1.04 16.75
CA VAL A 314 7.05 0.83 17.20
C VAL A 314 7.83 0.18 16.06
N ARG A 315 8.92 0.80 15.62
CA ARG A 315 9.92 0.17 14.73
C ARG A 315 10.82 -0.78 15.54
#